data_AF-A0A7C1S6K6-F1
#
_entry.id   AF-A0A7C1S6K6-F1
#
_cell.length_a   1.000
_cell.length_b   1.000
_cell.length_c   1.000
_cell.angle_alpha   90.00
_cell.angle_beta   90.00
_cell.angle_gamma   90.00
#
_symmetry.space_group_name_H-M   'P 1'
#
loop_
_entity.id
_entity.type
_entity.pdbx_description
1 polymer ?
#
loop_
_entity_poly.entity_id
_entity_poly.type
_entity_poly.pdbx_seq_one_letter_code
_entity_poly.pdbx_strand_id
1 'polypeptide(L)'
;MQNRDEYLKLIFEREELSSKQERLQIELRQELKRRGLNDLRLLALEVERRLNVLDEQGVANSGKREADVRGLQIELETKQAELEELNRKYSDLKAAVAEEMGGISASFGSLPPEIAAKELLLRENLEEQQQIELDREAAEMAGNIFSEIARDSGRNFRELSGDITGLLKEILPGRTEVEILEFNESAVTVVDGGGGKRSLEHLSAGTKDSFLLAARLSLAARCWGRGGILLIDEPFQALDWVRMERALRLIKKFIEQNGWQVIIFSKEEELMAQARRLFPGIKVHLLDN
;
A
#
# COMPACT_ATOMS: atom_id res chain seq x y z
N MET A 1 -6.52 42.09 -82.95
CA MET A 1 -7.55 41.03 -82.90
C MET A 1 -7.49 40.14 -81.65
N GLN A 2 -6.44 40.19 -80.80
CA GLN A 2 -6.37 39.40 -79.56
C GLN A 2 -7.20 39.91 -78.36
N ASN A 3 -7.64 41.17 -78.36
CA ASN A 3 -8.25 41.80 -77.18
C ASN A 3 -9.79 41.60 -77.07
N ARG A 4 -10.44 41.04 -78.11
CA ARG A 4 -11.91 40.86 -78.15
C ARG A 4 -12.33 39.48 -77.64
N ASP A 5 -11.56 38.45 -77.94
CA ASP A 5 -11.86 37.07 -77.50
C ASP A 5 -11.54 36.85 -76.01
N GLU A 6 -10.47 37.46 -75.49
CA GLU A 6 -10.20 37.47 -74.04
C GLU A 6 -11.28 38.24 -73.27
N TYR A 7 -11.73 39.38 -73.82
CA TYR A 7 -12.81 40.17 -73.22
C TYR A 7 -14.14 39.41 -73.19
N LEU A 8 -14.46 38.66 -74.24
CA LEU A 8 -15.67 37.82 -74.28
C LEU A 8 -15.60 36.64 -73.30
N LYS A 9 -14.43 36.01 -73.13
CA LYS A 9 -14.23 34.95 -72.12
C LYS A 9 -14.39 35.47 -70.69
N LEU A 10 -13.82 36.64 -70.39
CA LEU A 10 -13.95 37.27 -69.06
C LEU A 10 -15.41 37.64 -68.75
N ILE A 11 -16.19 38.05 -69.75
CA ILE A 11 -17.62 38.30 -69.58
C ILE A 11 -18.36 37.00 -69.26
N PHE A 12 -18.09 35.92 -69.98
CA PHE A 12 -18.75 34.64 -69.76
C PHE A 12 -18.41 34.04 -68.39
N GLU A 13 -17.14 34.05 -67.99
CA GLU A 13 -16.73 33.62 -66.64
C GLU A 13 -17.38 34.48 -65.55
N ARG A 14 -17.50 35.79 -65.78
CA ARG A 14 -18.18 36.69 -64.83
C ARG A 14 -19.67 36.40 -64.73
N GLU A 15 -20.34 36.11 -65.84
CA GLU A 15 -21.76 35.72 -65.85
C GLU A 15 -22.00 34.37 -65.16
N GLU A 16 -21.10 33.41 -65.37
CA GLU A 16 -21.16 32.10 -64.73
C GLU A 16 -20.92 32.20 -63.22
N LEU A 17 -19.91 32.97 -62.80
CA LEU A 17 -19.64 33.24 -61.39
C LEU A 17 -20.78 34.02 -60.73
N SER A 18 -21.37 34.99 -61.42
CA SER A 18 -22.54 35.74 -60.92
C SER A 18 -23.75 34.82 -60.73
N SER A 19 -24.04 33.97 -61.71
CA SER A 19 -25.12 32.99 -61.63
C SER A 19 -24.91 31.99 -60.49
N LYS A 20 -23.67 31.54 -60.29
CA LYS A 20 -23.29 30.65 -59.18
C LYS A 20 -23.43 31.35 -57.83
N GLN A 21 -23.02 32.61 -57.73
CA GLN A 21 -23.15 33.41 -56.52
C GLN A 21 -24.62 33.63 -56.14
N GLU A 22 -25.49 33.92 -57.10
CA GLU A 22 -26.93 34.07 -56.86
C GLU A 22 -27.57 32.77 -56.34
N ARG A 23 -27.24 31.63 -56.96
CA ARG A 23 -27.71 30.32 -56.49
C ARG A 23 -27.28 30.04 -55.05
N LEU A 24 -26.00 30.23 -54.75
CA LEU A 24 -25.48 30.03 -53.40
C LEU A 24 -26.13 30.97 -52.38
N GLN A 25 -26.40 32.23 -52.75
CA GLN A 25 -27.11 33.15 -51.87
C GLN A 25 -28.56 32.72 -51.60
N ILE A 26 -29.25 32.16 -52.59
CA ILE A 26 -30.61 31.61 -52.43
C ILE A 26 -30.58 30.42 -51.46
N GLU A 27 -29.66 29.47 -51.67
CA GLU A 27 -29.52 28.29 -50.81
C GLU A 27 -29.19 28.66 -49.37
N LEU A 28 -28.23 29.58 -49.16
CA LEU A 28 -27.86 30.07 -47.83
C LEU A 28 -29.04 30.78 -47.14
N ARG A 29 -29.83 31.58 -47.86
CA ARG A 29 -31.03 32.22 -47.31
C ARG A 29 -32.12 31.22 -46.95
N GLN A 30 -32.27 30.14 -47.72
CA GLN A 30 -33.22 29.08 -47.42
C GLN A 30 -32.81 28.30 -46.16
N GLU A 31 -31.53 27.98 -46.00
CA GLU A 31 -31.03 27.29 -44.80
C GLU A 31 -31.09 28.18 -43.55
N LEU A 32 -30.81 29.49 -43.68
CA LEU A 32 -31.03 30.46 -42.61
C LEU A 32 -32.50 30.47 -42.14
N LYS A 33 -33.45 30.54 -43.09
CA LYS A 33 -34.88 30.49 -42.77
C LYS A 33 -35.30 29.17 -42.13
N ARG A 34 -34.87 28.02 -42.68
CA ARG A 34 -35.20 26.70 -42.12
C ARG A 34 -34.77 26.54 -40.67
N ARG A 35 -33.64 27.14 -40.31
CA ARG A 35 -33.04 27.02 -38.98
C ARG A 35 -33.41 28.18 -38.05
N GLY A 36 -34.21 29.14 -38.52
CA GLY A 36 -34.61 30.32 -37.74
C GLY A 36 -33.43 31.26 -37.41
N LEU A 37 -32.37 31.24 -38.21
CA LEU A 37 -31.15 32.01 -37.98
C LEU A 37 -31.17 33.29 -38.84
N ASN A 38 -30.75 34.40 -38.25
CA ASN A 38 -30.83 35.72 -38.89
C ASN A 38 -29.52 36.19 -39.54
N ASP A 39 -28.41 35.46 -39.32
CA ASP A 39 -27.07 35.82 -39.80
C ASP A 39 -26.29 34.57 -40.27
N LEU A 40 -25.58 34.72 -41.39
CA LEU A 40 -24.63 33.74 -41.95
C LEU A 40 -23.56 33.31 -40.94
N ARG A 41 -23.10 34.23 -40.08
CA ARG A 41 -22.11 33.89 -39.04
C ARG A 41 -22.66 32.89 -38.03
N LEU A 42 -23.94 33.03 -37.66
CA LEU A 42 -24.62 32.11 -36.77
C LEU A 42 -24.83 30.74 -37.43
N LEU A 43 -25.08 30.71 -38.74
CA LEU A 43 -25.16 29.47 -39.49
C LEU A 43 -23.82 28.73 -39.50
N ALA A 44 -22.71 29.44 -39.72
CA ALA A 44 -21.37 28.86 -39.69
C ALA A 44 -21.05 28.27 -38.31
N LEU A 45 -21.29 29.04 -37.23
CA LEU A 45 -21.11 28.58 -35.85
C LEU A 45 -21.98 27.36 -35.51
N GLU A 46 -23.22 27.32 -35.96
CA GLU A 46 -24.10 26.17 -35.69
C GLU A 46 -23.67 24.92 -36.47
N VAL A 47 -23.17 25.08 -37.69
CA VAL A 47 -22.59 23.97 -38.47
C VAL A 47 -21.32 23.46 -37.78
N GLU A 48 -20.44 24.34 -37.33
CA GLU A 48 -19.21 23.99 -36.63
C GLU A 48 -19.48 23.31 -35.29
N ARG A 49 -20.42 23.84 -34.49
CA ARG A 49 -20.89 23.21 -33.26
C ARG A 49 -21.42 21.80 -33.52
N ARG A 50 -22.17 21.62 -34.60
CA ARG A 50 -22.79 20.33 -34.94
C ARG A 50 -21.77 19.32 -35.47
N LEU A 51 -20.74 19.79 -36.19
CA LEU A 51 -19.60 18.96 -36.57
C LEU A 51 -18.84 18.48 -35.32
N ASN A 52 -18.58 19.37 -34.35
CA ASN A 52 -17.92 19.00 -33.11
C ASN A 52 -18.72 17.97 -32.28
N VAL A 53 -20.05 18.11 -32.21
CA VAL A 53 -20.92 17.12 -31.54
C VAL A 53 -20.84 15.75 -32.23
N LEU A 54 -20.75 15.72 -33.56
CA LEU A 54 -20.64 14.47 -34.31
C LEU A 54 -19.25 13.83 -34.16
N ASP A 55 -18.19 14.64 -34.10
CA ASP A 55 -16.83 14.18 -33.82
C ASP A 55 -16.71 13.62 -32.38
N GLU A 56 -17.33 14.27 -31.37
CA GLU A 56 -17.42 13.76 -29.99
C GLU A 56 -18.19 12.44 -29.88
N GLN A 57 -19.15 12.20 -30.78
CA GLN A 57 -19.88 10.93 -30.90
C GLN A 57 -19.11 9.85 -31.68
N GLY A 58 -17.85 10.10 -32.03
CA GLY A 58 -16.98 9.16 -32.73
C GLY A 58 -17.23 9.07 -34.24
N VAL A 59 -18.08 9.95 -34.79
CA VAL A 59 -18.30 10.09 -36.24
C VAL A 59 -17.26 11.06 -36.80
N ALA A 60 -16.00 10.65 -36.75
CA ALA A 60 -14.90 11.46 -37.28
C ALA A 60 -15.13 11.77 -38.77
N ASN A 61 -15.00 13.05 -39.15
CA ASN A 61 -14.95 13.50 -40.55
C ASN A 61 -13.65 13.09 -41.27
N SER A 62 -13.09 11.93 -40.92
CA SER A 62 -11.91 11.33 -41.53
C SER A 62 -12.34 10.53 -42.76
N GLY A 63 -12.92 11.17 -43.78
CA GLY A 63 -13.28 10.60 -45.08
C GLY A 63 -13.33 9.07 -45.16
N LYS A 64 -14.18 8.41 -44.36
CA LYS A 64 -14.35 6.96 -44.44
C LYS A 64 -15.03 6.71 -45.79
N ARG A 65 -14.32 6.03 -46.69
CA ARG A 65 -14.77 5.83 -48.06
C ARG A 65 -16.11 5.08 -48.00
N GLU A 66 -17.04 5.36 -48.91
CA GLU A 66 -18.29 4.58 -49.03
C GLU A 66 -18.04 3.06 -49.16
N ALA A 67 -16.83 2.66 -49.55
CA ALA A 67 -16.36 1.28 -49.57
C ALA A 67 -16.21 0.67 -48.16
N ASP A 68 -15.78 1.44 -47.15
CA ASP A 68 -15.57 0.96 -45.78
C ASP A 68 -16.91 0.73 -45.07
N VAL A 69 -17.89 1.60 -45.30
CA VAL A 69 -19.26 1.44 -44.78
C VAL A 69 -19.95 0.23 -45.43
N ARG A 70 -19.77 0.03 -46.74
CA ARG A 70 -20.27 -1.16 -47.44
C ARG A 70 -19.58 -2.43 -46.96
N GLY A 71 -18.27 -2.39 -46.69
CA GLY A 71 -17.53 -3.51 -46.11
C GLY A 71 -18.08 -3.93 -44.75
N LEU A 72 -18.32 -2.97 -43.86
CA LEU A 72 -18.93 -3.22 -42.55
C LEU A 72 -20.38 -3.72 -42.64
N GLN A 73 -21.16 -3.28 -43.63
CA GLN A 73 -22.52 -3.80 -43.87
C GLN A 73 -22.50 -5.26 -44.30
N ILE A 74 -21.61 -5.62 -45.23
CA ILE A 74 -21.44 -7.01 -45.67
C ILE A 74 -20.97 -7.88 -44.50
N GLU A 75 -20.04 -7.39 -43.69
CA GLU A 75 -19.55 -8.11 -42.51
C GLU A 75 -20.67 -8.34 -41.48
N LEU A 76 -21.52 -7.33 -41.25
CA LEU A 76 -22.68 -7.44 -40.37
C LEU A 76 -23.70 -8.46 -40.89
N GLU A 77 -24.04 -8.43 -42.18
CA GLU A 77 -24.95 -9.40 -42.80
C GLU A 77 -24.41 -10.83 -42.71
N THR A 78 -23.10 -10.99 -42.92
CA THR A 78 -22.43 -12.30 -42.81
C THR A 78 -22.49 -12.81 -41.37
N LYS A 79 -22.19 -11.96 -40.40
CA LYS A 79 -22.26 -12.31 -38.97
C LYS A 79 -23.69 -12.61 -38.52
N GLN A 80 -24.69 -11.91 -39.05
CA GLN A 80 -26.11 -12.19 -38.78
C GLN A 80 -26.52 -13.55 -39.34
N ALA A 81 -26.13 -13.88 -40.57
CA ALA A 81 -26.39 -15.19 -41.17
C ALA A 81 -25.72 -16.33 -40.38
N GLU A 82 -24.47 -16.15 -39.95
CA GLU A 82 -23.77 -17.09 -39.08
C GLU A 82 -24.51 -17.31 -37.75
N LEU A 83 -25.04 -16.23 -37.15
CA LEU A 83 -25.78 -16.28 -35.89
C LEU A 83 -27.12 -17.03 -36.04
N GLU A 84 -27.84 -16.81 -37.15
CA GLU A 84 -29.07 -17.54 -37.47
C GLU A 84 -28.80 -19.03 -37.69
N GLU A 85 -27.74 -19.37 -38.42
CA GLU A 85 -27.35 -20.76 -38.63
C GLU A 85 -26.97 -21.44 -37.32
N LEU A 86 -26.21 -20.74 -36.46
CA LEU A 86 -25.81 -21.25 -35.16
C LEU A 86 -27.01 -21.45 -34.23
N ASN A 87 -27.99 -20.54 -34.25
CA ASN A 87 -29.23 -20.67 -33.50
C ASN A 87 -30.08 -21.86 -33.97
N ARG A 88 -30.16 -22.10 -35.28
CA ARG A 88 -30.82 -23.30 -35.82
C ARG A 88 -30.14 -24.57 -35.34
N LYS A 89 -28.80 -24.65 -35.49
CA LYS A 89 -28.02 -25.79 -35.01
C LYS A 89 -28.23 -26.03 -33.52
N TYR A 90 -28.23 -24.98 -32.70
CA TYR A 90 -28.49 -25.08 -31.26
C TYR A 90 -29.89 -25.62 -30.97
N SER A 91 -30.91 -25.15 -31.69
CA SER A 91 -32.29 -25.63 -31.56
C SER A 91 -32.41 -27.11 -31.91
N ASP A 92 -31.83 -27.53 -33.03
CA ASP A 92 -31.86 -28.93 -33.49
C ASP A 92 -31.13 -29.84 -32.51
N LEU A 93 -29.97 -29.42 -32.02
CA LEU A 93 -29.20 -30.16 -31.02
C LEU A 93 -29.98 -30.29 -29.71
N LYS A 94 -30.64 -29.21 -29.27
CA LYS A 94 -31.47 -29.21 -28.06
C LYS A 94 -32.65 -30.19 -28.19
N ALA A 95 -33.27 -30.26 -29.37
CA ALA A 95 -34.35 -31.21 -29.63
C ALA A 95 -33.86 -32.66 -29.60
N ALA A 96 -32.73 -32.96 -30.25
CA ALA A 96 -32.12 -34.29 -30.23
C ALA A 96 -31.75 -34.74 -28.81
N VAL A 97 -31.16 -33.84 -28.00
CA VAL A 97 -30.84 -34.12 -26.59
C VAL A 97 -32.10 -34.41 -25.77
N ALA A 98 -33.19 -33.67 -26.01
CA ALA A 98 -34.45 -33.90 -25.30
C ALA A 98 -35.08 -35.27 -25.66
N GLU A 99 -34.98 -35.69 -26.93
CA GLU A 99 -35.45 -36.99 -27.39
C GLU A 99 -34.64 -38.14 -26.77
N GLU A 100 -33.31 -38.06 -26.79
CA GLU A 100 -32.45 -39.06 -26.15
C GLU A 100 -32.69 -39.12 -24.63
N MET A 101 -32.78 -37.96 -23.96
CA MET A 101 -33.11 -37.90 -22.54
C MET A 101 -34.47 -38.52 -22.23
N GLY A 102 -35.47 -38.32 -23.09
CA GLY A 102 -36.79 -38.95 -22.98
C GLY A 102 -36.70 -40.48 -23.07
N GLY A 103 -35.91 -41.01 -24.02
CA GLY A 103 -35.66 -42.44 -24.16
C GLY A 103 -34.92 -43.06 -22.98
N ILE A 104 -33.93 -42.35 -22.45
CA ILE A 104 -33.15 -42.77 -21.28
C ILE A 104 -34.02 -42.74 -20.01
N SER A 105 -34.79 -41.68 -19.78
CA SER A 105 -35.72 -41.59 -18.63
C SER A 105 -36.84 -42.63 -18.68
N ALA A 106 -37.29 -43.04 -19.87
CA ALA A 106 -38.26 -44.12 -20.00
C ALA A 106 -37.67 -45.48 -19.56
N SER A 107 -36.37 -45.69 -19.76
CA SER A 107 -35.67 -46.95 -19.44
C SER A 107 -35.14 -47.00 -18.01
N PHE A 108 -34.75 -45.86 -17.44
CA PHE A 108 -34.05 -45.76 -16.15
C PHE A 108 -34.76 -44.87 -15.12
N GLY A 109 -35.93 -44.30 -15.43
CA GLY A 109 -36.68 -43.43 -14.52
C GLY A 109 -35.91 -42.15 -14.15
N SER A 110 -35.77 -41.90 -12.84
CA SER A 110 -35.08 -40.73 -12.27
C SER A 110 -33.59 -40.94 -12.00
N LEU A 111 -33.03 -42.13 -12.26
CA LEU A 111 -31.61 -42.42 -12.01
C LEU A 111 -30.64 -41.46 -12.74
N PRO A 112 -30.81 -41.15 -14.03
CA PRO A 112 -29.90 -40.24 -14.74
C PRO A 112 -29.80 -38.83 -14.13
N PRO A 113 -30.91 -38.10 -13.84
CA PRO A 113 -30.82 -36.80 -13.19
C PRO A 113 -30.31 -36.90 -11.74
N GLU A 114 -30.58 -37.99 -11.02
CA GLU A 114 -30.01 -38.20 -9.69
C GLU A 114 -28.48 -38.39 -9.72
N ILE A 115 -27.96 -39.15 -10.68
CA ILE A 115 -26.51 -39.31 -10.90
C ILE A 115 -25.89 -37.96 -11.23
N ALA A 116 -26.46 -37.22 -12.18
CA ALA A 116 -25.96 -35.90 -12.55
C ALA A 116 -25.94 -34.93 -11.35
N ALA A 117 -26.98 -34.94 -10.52
CA ALA A 117 -27.03 -34.13 -9.30
C ALA A 117 -25.95 -34.54 -8.29
N LYS A 118 -25.71 -35.85 -8.10
CA LYS A 118 -24.65 -36.35 -7.22
C LYS A 118 -23.25 -36.05 -7.74
N GLU A 119 -23.04 -36.10 -9.05
CA GLU A 119 -21.77 -35.71 -9.68
C GLU A 119 -21.47 -34.22 -9.47
N LEU A 120 -22.51 -33.36 -9.57
CA LEU A 120 -22.37 -31.94 -9.28
C LEU A 120 -21.95 -31.72 -7.82
N LEU A 121 -22.69 -32.32 -6.87
CA LEU A 121 -22.37 -32.24 -5.44
C LEU A 121 -20.98 -32.80 -5.14
N LEU A 122 -20.55 -33.87 -5.81
CA LEU A 122 -19.21 -34.42 -5.62
C LEU A 122 -18.14 -33.43 -6.08
N ARG A 123 -18.34 -32.75 -7.22
CA ARG A 123 -17.41 -31.72 -7.69
C ARG A 123 -17.33 -30.56 -6.71
N GLU A 124 -18.46 -30.04 -6.24
CA GLU A 124 -18.50 -28.97 -5.24
C GLU A 124 -17.75 -29.35 -3.96
N ASN A 125 -18.00 -30.56 -3.44
CA ASN A 125 -17.31 -31.05 -2.24
C ASN A 125 -15.79 -31.24 -2.46
N LEU A 126 -15.37 -31.67 -3.66
CA LEU A 126 -13.94 -31.82 -3.98
C LEU A 126 -13.24 -30.46 -4.07
N GLU A 127 -13.90 -29.47 -4.65
CA GLU A 127 -13.41 -28.09 -4.71
C GLU A 127 -13.30 -27.50 -3.29
N GLU A 128 -14.32 -27.69 -2.45
CA GLU A 128 -14.31 -27.26 -1.05
C GLU A 128 -13.20 -27.97 -0.26
N GLN A 129 -13.04 -29.29 -0.44
CA GLN A 129 -11.97 -30.05 0.20
C GLN A 129 -10.59 -29.54 -0.22
N GLN A 130 -10.40 -29.20 -1.49
CA GLN A 130 -9.14 -28.65 -1.98
C GLN A 130 -8.86 -27.28 -1.35
N GLN A 131 -9.87 -26.44 -1.19
CA GLN A 131 -9.71 -25.14 -0.53
C GLN A 131 -9.34 -25.30 0.95
N ILE A 132 -10.01 -26.21 1.66
CA ILE A 132 -9.69 -26.52 3.07
C ILE A 132 -8.24 -27.01 3.21
N GLU A 133 -7.76 -27.84 2.28
CA GLU A 133 -6.39 -28.34 2.33
C GLU A 133 -5.37 -27.21 2.12
N LEU A 134 -5.62 -26.30 1.16
CA LEU A 134 -4.80 -25.11 0.96
C LEU A 134 -4.78 -24.21 2.19
N ASP A 135 -5.93 -23.98 2.82
CA ASP A 135 -6.03 -23.18 4.03
C ASP A 135 -5.29 -23.85 5.20
N ARG A 136 -5.35 -25.19 5.30
CA ARG A 136 -4.61 -25.97 6.30
C ARG A 136 -3.10 -25.82 6.12
N GLU A 137 -2.60 -25.96 4.89
CA GLU A 137 -1.17 -25.80 4.58
C GLU A 137 -0.69 -24.37 4.87
N ALA A 138 -1.49 -23.37 4.50
CA ALA A 138 -1.19 -21.97 4.79
C ALA A 138 -1.16 -21.69 6.30
N ALA A 139 -2.12 -22.22 7.05
CA ALA A 139 -2.17 -22.10 8.50
C ALA A 139 -0.98 -22.79 9.19
N GLU A 140 -0.57 -23.97 8.70
CA GLU A 140 0.61 -24.68 9.18
C GLU A 140 1.89 -23.87 8.94
N MET A 141 2.06 -23.31 7.74
CA MET A 141 3.19 -22.44 7.42
C MET A 141 3.22 -21.19 8.30
N ALA A 142 2.08 -20.52 8.46
CA ALA A 142 1.96 -19.36 9.35
C ALA A 142 2.30 -19.73 10.79
N GLY A 143 1.78 -20.85 11.29
CA GLY A 143 2.06 -21.35 12.64
C GLY A 143 3.54 -21.63 12.88
N ASN A 144 4.24 -22.18 11.87
CA ASN A 144 5.68 -22.40 11.94
C ASN A 144 6.46 -21.08 12.01
N ILE A 145 6.13 -20.11 11.16
CA ILE A 145 6.77 -18.78 11.16
C ILE A 145 6.57 -18.08 12.51
N PHE A 146 5.35 -18.07 13.04
CA PHE A 146 5.09 -17.46 14.36
C PHE A 146 5.83 -18.17 15.48
N SER A 147 5.95 -19.50 15.41
CA SER A 147 6.70 -20.29 16.39
C SER A 147 8.20 -19.97 16.36
N GLU A 148 8.78 -19.77 15.17
CA GLU A 148 10.17 -19.33 15.02
C GLU A 148 10.38 -17.93 15.59
N ILE A 149 9.52 -16.97 15.24
CA ILE A 149 9.57 -15.60 15.78
C ILE A 149 9.48 -15.60 17.31
N ALA A 150 8.58 -16.41 17.89
CA ALA A 150 8.41 -16.51 19.33
C ALA A 150 9.67 -17.10 20.02
N ARG A 151 10.29 -18.12 19.41
CA ARG A 151 11.55 -18.71 19.92
C ARG A 151 12.70 -17.71 19.89
N ASP A 152 12.85 -16.99 18.78
CA ASP A 152 13.89 -15.97 18.61
C ASP A 152 13.69 -14.80 19.57
N SER A 153 12.45 -14.34 19.71
CA SER A 153 12.08 -13.30 20.70
C SER A 153 12.45 -13.75 22.11
N GLY A 154 12.06 -14.96 22.51
CA GLY A 154 12.39 -15.52 23.83
C GLY A 154 13.90 -15.63 24.08
N ARG A 155 14.70 -15.94 23.05
CA ARG A 155 16.16 -15.93 23.14
C ARG A 155 16.70 -14.49 23.33
N ASN A 156 16.24 -13.56 22.52
CA ASN A 156 16.67 -12.15 22.58
C ASN A 156 16.38 -11.52 23.94
N PHE A 157 15.22 -11.82 24.53
CA PHE A 157 14.85 -11.37 25.87
C PHE A 157 15.76 -11.95 26.95
N ARG A 158 16.03 -13.27 26.92
CA ARG A 158 16.96 -13.90 27.89
C ARG A 158 18.36 -13.30 27.83
N GLU A 159 18.88 -13.07 26.63
CA GLU A 159 20.19 -12.45 26.45
C GLU A 159 20.18 -11.00 26.97
N LEU A 160 19.15 -10.21 26.65
CA LEU A 160 19.00 -8.84 27.16
C LEU A 160 18.88 -8.81 28.69
N SER A 161 18.12 -9.72 29.29
CA SER A 161 18.03 -9.91 30.74
C SER A 161 19.40 -10.17 31.35
N GLY A 162 20.23 -11.00 30.71
CA GLY A 162 21.60 -11.27 31.12
C GLY A 162 22.49 -10.02 31.07
N ASP A 163 22.44 -9.28 29.96
CA ASP A 163 23.22 -8.05 29.77
C ASP A 163 22.86 -7.01 30.84
N ILE A 164 21.55 -6.76 31.04
CA ILE A 164 21.06 -5.81 32.03
C ILE A 164 21.42 -6.27 33.45
N THR A 165 21.27 -7.56 33.76
CA THR A 165 21.68 -8.12 35.06
C THR A 165 23.16 -7.87 35.33
N GLY A 166 24.02 -8.04 34.32
CA GLY A 166 25.45 -7.79 34.42
C GLY A 166 25.75 -6.33 34.79
N LEU A 167 25.17 -5.38 34.07
CA LEU A 167 25.38 -3.96 34.33
C LEU A 167 24.74 -3.50 35.66
N LEU A 168 23.55 -4.00 35.99
CA LEU A 168 22.82 -3.61 37.18
C LEU A 168 23.54 -4.02 38.48
N LYS A 169 24.22 -5.18 38.48
CA LYS A 169 25.08 -5.64 39.58
C LYS A 169 26.26 -4.71 39.87
N GLU A 170 26.68 -3.88 38.91
CA GLU A 170 27.74 -2.90 39.13
C GLU A 170 27.22 -1.70 39.96
N ILE A 171 25.92 -1.42 39.90
CA ILE A 171 25.28 -0.32 40.64
C ILE A 171 24.76 -0.82 41.99
N LEU A 172 23.93 -1.88 41.97
CA LEU A 172 23.23 -2.38 43.15
C LEU A 172 24.03 -3.51 43.83
N PRO A 173 24.30 -3.39 45.14
CA PRO A 173 24.93 -4.48 45.88
C PRO A 173 23.95 -5.64 46.10
N GLY A 174 24.42 -6.89 45.99
CA GLY A 174 23.66 -8.09 46.35
C GLY A 174 23.32 -9.02 45.17
N ARG A 175 22.39 -9.94 45.40
CA ARG A 175 21.92 -10.90 44.38
C ARG A 175 20.83 -10.27 43.51
N THR A 176 21.23 -9.41 42.59
CA THR A 176 20.30 -8.82 41.62
C THR A 176 20.20 -9.68 40.37
N GLU A 177 18.98 -9.98 39.95
CA GLU A 177 18.69 -10.69 38.71
C GLU A 177 17.52 -10.00 38.02
N VAL A 178 17.56 -9.92 36.71
CA VAL A 178 16.52 -9.34 35.87
C VAL A 178 15.93 -10.43 35.00
N GLU A 179 14.62 -10.46 34.91
CA GLU A 179 13.87 -11.35 34.03
C GLU A 179 12.88 -10.48 33.23
N ILE A 180 13.06 -10.47 31.91
CA ILE A 180 12.22 -9.74 30.95
C ILE A 180 11.50 -10.79 30.12
N LEU A 181 10.17 -10.80 30.21
CA LEU A 181 9.33 -11.67 29.39
C LEU A 181 8.79 -10.91 28.18
N GLU A 182 8.47 -9.62 28.36
CA GLU A 182 7.92 -8.74 27.34
C GLU A 182 8.41 -7.29 27.54
N PHE A 183 8.20 -6.43 26.53
CA PHE A 183 8.52 -5.00 26.60
C PHE A 183 7.40 -4.18 27.27
N ASN A 184 7.08 -4.49 28.52
CA ASN A 184 6.21 -3.67 29.36
C ASN A 184 6.75 -3.65 30.81
N GLU A 185 6.44 -2.61 31.60
CA GLU A 185 7.00 -2.52 32.96
C GLU A 185 6.53 -3.67 33.88
N SER A 186 5.33 -4.20 33.66
CA SER A 186 4.72 -5.25 34.46
C SER A 186 5.31 -6.65 34.22
N ALA A 187 5.85 -6.91 33.03
CA ALA A 187 6.53 -8.17 32.66
C ALA A 187 8.05 -8.10 32.82
N VAL A 188 8.57 -7.00 33.39
CA VAL A 188 9.95 -6.91 33.87
C VAL A 188 9.95 -7.17 35.37
N THR A 189 10.62 -8.24 35.77
CA THR A 189 10.83 -8.56 37.19
C THR A 189 12.29 -8.45 37.57
N VAL A 190 12.53 -7.92 38.76
CA VAL A 190 13.86 -7.75 39.34
C VAL A 190 13.89 -8.43 40.70
N VAL A 191 14.90 -9.28 40.91
CA VAL A 191 15.25 -9.80 42.23
C VAL A 191 16.01 -8.72 42.97
N ASP A 192 15.48 -8.25 44.09
CA ASP A 192 16.16 -7.27 44.94
C ASP A 192 17.27 -7.90 45.80
N GLY A 193 18.06 -7.06 46.47
CA GLY A 193 19.15 -7.52 47.35
C GLY A 193 18.69 -8.39 48.54
N GLY A 194 17.39 -8.41 48.85
CA GLY A 194 16.77 -9.29 49.85
C GLY A 194 16.27 -10.62 49.28
N GLY A 195 16.40 -10.85 47.97
CA GLY A 195 15.96 -12.06 47.29
C GLY A 195 14.48 -12.06 46.87
N GLY A 196 13.76 -10.95 47.06
CA GLY A 196 12.37 -10.82 46.64
C GLY A 196 12.26 -10.49 45.15
N LYS A 197 11.48 -11.27 44.40
CA LYS A 197 11.08 -10.92 43.02
C LYS A 197 10.00 -9.85 43.06
N ARG A 198 10.24 -8.71 42.41
CA ARG A 198 9.28 -7.61 42.30
C ARG A 198 9.18 -7.13 40.86
N SER A 199 7.98 -6.75 40.44
CA SER A 199 7.77 -6.02 39.18
C SER A 199 8.48 -4.66 39.24
N LEU A 200 8.95 -4.17 38.09
CA LEU A 200 9.60 -2.86 37.95
C LEU A 200 8.74 -1.71 38.51
N GLU A 201 7.42 -1.81 38.40
CA GLU A 201 6.44 -0.83 38.91
C GLU A 201 6.45 -0.69 40.45
N HIS A 202 6.90 -1.73 41.15
CA HIS A 202 6.90 -1.79 42.62
C HIS A 202 8.29 -1.57 43.21
N LEU A 203 9.28 -1.25 42.39
CA LEU A 203 10.63 -0.94 42.85
C LEU A 203 10.71 0.50 43.39
N SER A 204 11.65 0.73 44.31
CA SER A 204 11.98 2.09 44.74
C SER A 204 12.49 2.92 43.55
N ALA A 205 12.26 4.24 43.58
CA ALA A 205 12.68 5.15 42.51
C ALA A 205 14.16 4.98 42.15
N GLY A 206 15.06 4.91 43.15
CA GLY A 206 16.49 4.69 42.89
C GLY A 206 16.83 3.32 42.28
N THR A 207 16.10 2.26 42.64
CA THR A 207 16.27 0.95 41.98
C THR A 207 15.77 1.00 40.53
N LYS A 208 14.64 1.68 40.29
CA LYS A 208 14.09 1.87 38.94
C LYS A 208 15.06 2.66 38.06
N ASP A 209 15.64 3.75 38.57
CA ASP A 209 16.64 4.55 37.85
C ASP A 209 17.90 3.74 37.52
N SER A 210 18.37 2.92 38.46
CA SER A 210 19.52 2.03 38.24
C SER A 210 19.22 1.00 37.14
N PHE A 211 18.04 0.40 37.17
CA PHE A 211 17.58 -0.52 36.14
C PHE A 211 17.49 0.18 34.76
N LEU A 212 16.86 1.36 34.70
CA LEU A 212 16.69 2.11 33.45
C LEU A 212 18.04 2.52 32.85
N LEU A 213 19.02 2.91 33.67
CA LEU A 213 20.38 3.16 33.18
C LEU A 213 20.99 1.89 32.57
N ALA A 214 20.96 0.77 33.30
CA ALA A 214 21.49 -0.50 32.81
C ALA A 214 20.81 -0.94 31.50
N ALA A 215 19.48 -0.84 31.43
CA ALA A 215 18.71 -1.13 30.23
C ALA A 215 19.11 -0.27 29.04
N ARG A 216 19.22 1.06 29.23
CA ARG A 216 19.64 1.99 28.17
C ARG A 216 21.04 1.68 27.65
N LEU A 217 21.98 1.38 28.53
CA LEU A 217 23.35 1.03 28.14
C LEU A 217 23.41 -0.32 27.41
N SER A 218 22.69 -1.34 27.88
CA SER A 218 22.61 -2.64 27.19
C SER A 218 22.00 -2.52 25.80
N LEU A 219 20.93 -1.74 25.65
CA LEU A 219 20.29 -1.48 24.35
C LEU A 219 21.22 -0.68 23.43
N ALA A 220 21.87 0.36 23.95
CA ALA A 220 22.84 1.15 23.20
C ALA A 220 23.98 0.27 22.63
N ALA A 221 24.55 -0.60 23.47
CA ALA A 221 25.60 -1.54 23.04
C ALA A 221 25.09 -2.52 21.97
N ARG A 222 23.88 -3.07 22.11
CA ARG A 222 23.31 -4.03 21.15
C ARG A 222 22.94 -3.40 19.81
N CYS A 223 22.32 -2.22 19.82
CA CYS A 223 21.77 -1.60 18.62
C CYS A 223 22.82 -0.88 17.77
N TRP A 224 23.77 -0.18 18.40
CA TRP A 224 24.74 0.67 17.69
C TRP A 224 26.20 0.23 17.87
N GLY A 225 26.48 -0.73 18.75
CA GLY A 225 27.84 -1.21 18.98
C GLY A 225 28.78 -0.09 19.45
N ARG A 226 29.76 0.26 18.62
CA ARG A 226 30.77 1.27 18.92
C ARG A 226 30.48 2.62 18.28
N GLY A 227 30.70 3.68 19.05
CA GLY A 227 30.47 5.07 18.62
C GLY A 227 28.99 5.44 18.69
N GLY A 228 28.71 6.54 19.38
CA GLY A 228 27.35 7.04 19.61
C GLY A 228 27.36 8.21 20.59
N ILE A 229 26.22 8.89 20.70
CA ILE A 229 26.00 9.96 21.68
C ILE A 229 24.88 9.53 22.62
N LEU A 230 25.16 9.52 23.92
CA LEU A 230 24.17 9.32 24.97
C LEU A 230 23.92 10.65 25.67
N LEU A 231 22.68 11.11 25.63
CA LEU A 231 22.25 12.35 26.26
C LEU A 231 21.37 12.01 27.46
N ILE A 232 21.74 12.50 28.64
CA ILE A 232 21.06 12.19 29.90
C ILE A 232 20.71 13.50 30.60
N ASP A 233 19.42 13.72 30.82
CA ASP A 233 18.90 14.92 31.48
C ASP A 233 18.51 14.60 32.94
N GLU A 234 19.09 15.35 33.87
CA GLU A 234 18.97 15.21 35.33
C GLU A 234 19.01 13.75 35.83
N PRO A 235 20.08 12.98 35.55
CA PRO A 235 20.16 11.61 36.03
C PRO A 235 20.39 11.54 37.55
N PHE A 236 19.95 10.42 38.12
CA PHE A 236 20.33 9.97 39.47
C PHE A 236 19.69 10.71 40.64
N GLN A 237 18.65 11.52 40.42
CA GLN A 237 17.93 12.25 41.47
C GLN A 237 17.45 11.35 42.63
N ALA A 238 17.14 10.08 42.37
CA ALA A 238 16.69 9.12 43.38
C ALA A 238 17.80 8.19 43.89
N LEU A 239 19.06 8.36 43.47
CA LEU A 239 20.19 7.53 43.90
C LEU A 239 20.91 8.13 45.12
N ASP A 240 21.29 7.27 46.06
CA ASP A 240 22.23 7.66 47.11
C ASP A 240 23.64 7.87 46.54
N TRP A 241 24.48 8.59 47.30
CA TRP A 241 25.87 8.93 46.93
C TRP A 241 26.69 7.73 46.43
N VAL A 242 26.56 6.57 47.07
CA VAL A 242 27.33 5.37 46.73
C VAL A 242 26.86 4.78 45.40
N ARG A 243 25.54 4.73 45.18
CA ARG A 243 24.96 4.26 43.91
C ARG A 243 25.25 5.23 42.76
N MET A 244 25.21 6.53 43.01
CA MET A 244 25.59 7.54 42.02
C MET A 244 27.04 7.37 41.57
N GLU A 245 27.98 7.17 42.50
CA GLU A 245 29.39 6.96 42.15
C GLU A 245 29.57 5.69 41.31
N ARG A 246 28.85 4.62 41.64
CA ARG A 246 28.87 3.36 40.86
C ARG A 246 28.27 3.53 39.48
N ALA A 247 27.15 4.25 39.36
CA ALA A 247 26.52 4.55 38.07
C ALA A 247 27.47 5.35 37.16
N LEU A 248 28.17 6.35 37.70
CA LEU A 248 29.19 7.10 36.94
C LEU A 248 30.38 6.23 36.51
N ARG A 249 30.86 5.32 37.38
CA ARG A 249 31.91 4.36 37.02
C ARG A 249 31.46 3.41 35.92
N LEU A 250 30.21 2.95 35.97
CA LEU A 250 29.62 2.14 34.91
C LEU A 250 29.57 2.90 33.58
N ILE A 251 29.12 4.15 33.59
CA ILE A 251 29.14 5.03 32.41
C ILE A 251 30.56 5.19 31.87
N LYS A 252 31.55 5.40 32.74
CA LYS A 252 32.96 5.50 32.34
C LYS A 252 33.44 4.25 31.62
N LYS A 253 33.19 3.08 32.21
CA LYS A 253 33.53 1.79 31.61
C LYS A 253 32.84 1.61 30.26
N PHE A 254 31.57 2.00 30.15
CA PHE A 254 30.83 1.95 28.90
C PHE A 254 31.44 2.83 27.80
N ILE A 255 31.83 4.07 28.14
CA ILE A 255 32.53 5.00 27.25
C ILE A 255 33.86 4.39 26.77
N GLU A 256 34.67 3.87 27.71
CA GLU A 256 35.99 3.31 27.41
C GLU A 256 35.92 2.07 26.51
N GLN A 257 34.90 1.22 26.71
CA GLN A 257 34.75 -0.03 25.95
C GLN A 257 34.13 0.18 24.57
N ASN A 258 33.18 1.12 24.47
CA ASN A 258 32.36 1.28 23.27
C ASN A 258 32.65 2.57 22.48
N GLY A 259 33.46 3.48 23.01
CA GLY A 259 33.80 4.74 22.34
C GLY A 259 32.63 5.73 22.25
N TRP A 260 31.67 5.66 23.17
CA TRP A 260 30.52 6.55 23.19
C TRP A 260 30.87 7.90 23.81
N GLN A 261 30.26 8.97 23.30
CA GLN A 261 30.25 10.27 23.95
C GLN A 261 29.01 10.38 24.84
N VAL A 262 29.18 10.76 26.10
CA VAL A 262 28.08 10.95 27.04
C VAL A 262 27.99 12.42 27.43
N ILE A 263 26.78 12.98 27.32
CA ILE A 263 26.44 14.36 27.69
C ILE A 263 25.43 14.27 28.82
N ILE A 264 25.78 14.82 29.98
CA ILE A 264 24.92 14.85 31.16
C ILE A 264 24.53 16.30 31.43
N PHE A 265 23.22 16.57 31.49
CA PHE A 265 22.68 17.80 32.03
C PHE A 265 22.29 17.56 33.48
N SER A 266 22.79 18.38 34.39
CA SER A 266 22.30 18.37 35.76
C SER A 266 22.56 19.68 36.47
N LYS A 267 21.68 19.99 37.43
CA LYS A 267 21.83 21.09 38.39
C LYS A 267 22.50 20.66 39.70
N GLU A 268 22.72 19.36 39.91
CA GLU A 268 23.31 18.86 41.16
C GLU A 268 24.83 19.05 41.21
N GLU A 269 25.29 19.92 42.11
CA GLU A 269 26.73 20.19 42.30
C GLU A 269 27.52 18.94 42.72
N GLU A 270 26.90 18.06 43.52
CA GLU A 270 27.50 16.81 43.99
C GLU A 270 27.80 15.85 42.84
N LEU A 271 26.84 15.65 41.93
CA LEU A 271 27.01 14.85 40.72
C LEU A 271 28.16 15.41 39.88
N MET A 272 28.22 16.72 39.71
CA MET A 272 29.28 17.40 38.96
C MET A 272 30.66 17.23 39.61
N ALA A 273 30.74 17.33 40.94
CA ALA A 273 31.98 17.11 41.69
C ALA A 273 32.47 15.66 41.54
N GLN A 274 31.57 14.68 41.65
CA GLN A 274 31.92 13.26 41.43
C GLN A 274 32.38 13.00 39.99
N ALA A 275 31.66 13.55 39.00
CA ALA A 275 32.01 13.40 37.60
C ALA A 275 33.40 13.96 37.30
N ARG A 276 33.73 15.16 37.81
CA ARG A 276 35.08 15.75 37.68
C ARG A 276 36.17 14.84 38.26
N ARG A 277 35.90 14.18 39.39
CA ARG A 277 36.85 13.25 40.03
C ARG A 277 37.05 11.97 39.21
N LEU A 278 35.99 11.43 38.62
CA LEU A 278 36.04 10.15 37.89
C LEU A 278 36.51 10.28 36.44
N PHE A 279 36.27 11.44 35.82
CA PHE A 279 36.55 11.71 34.40
C PHE A 279 37.61 12.81 34.27
N PRO A 280 38.91 12.46 34.21
CA PRO A 280 40.02 13.44 34.20
C PRO A 280 40.11 14.33 32.94
N GLY A 281 39.15 14.26 32.02
CA GLY A 281 39.05 15.10 30.82
C GLY A 281 37.63 15.56 30.50
N ILE A 282 36.72 15.56 31.48
CA ILE A 282 35.33 15.99 31.27
C ILE A 282 35.27 17.49 30.93
N LYS A 283 34.50 17.83 29.90
CA LYS A 283 34.14 19.23 29.62
C LYS A 283 32.90 19.57 30.43
N VAL A 284 33.04 20.49 31.37
CA VAL A 284 31.92 20.98 32.19
C VAL A 284 31.52 22.35 31.68
N HIS A 285 30.27 22.48 31.24
CA HIS A 285 29.66 23.75 30.88
C HIS A 285 28.66 24.13 31.96
N LEU A 286 28.92 25.24 32.63
CA LEU A 286 27.94 25.84 33.54
C LEU A 286 27.06 26.76 32.69
N LEU A 287 25.75 26.57 32.77
CA LEU A 287 24.79 27.49 32.18
C LEU A 287 24.57 28.60 33.20
N ASP A 288 24.98 29.83 32.86
CA ASP A 288 24.64 31.01 33.64
C ASP A 288 23.12 31.22 33.56
N ASN A 289 22.47 31.41 34.72
CA ASN A 289 21.04 31.70 34.81
C ASN A 289 20.71 33.10 34.25
#